data_AF-E1Z2Q3-F1
#
_entry.id   AF-E1Z2Q3-F1
#
_cell.length_a   1.000
_cell.length_b   1.000
_cell.length_c   1.000
_cell.angle_alpha   90.00
_cell.angle_beta   90.00
_cell.angle_gamma   90.00
#
_symmetry.space_group_name_H-M   'P 1'
#
loop_
_entity.id
_entity.type
_entity.pdbx_description
1 polymer ?
#
loop_
_entity_poly.entity_id
_entity_poly.type
_entity_poly.pdbx_seq_one_letter_code
_entity_poly.pdbx_strand_id
1 'polypeptide(L)'
;MALQHFVGHSQDLALAAAQAVTAEEREERQKEAEKLEEKLRFIVEKIPDRRYHIMGSNAGAGSGEFHMYRASRRREQERLERLDEDWEAMKKSEEFQRKQEENQRADEERTAKKRAARQKKKDKQKAKKQKQEGGAAGAAPAGEQQDGGDAAAGGGGSGSEEEDGKVEAADLD
;
A
#
# COMPACT_ATOMS: atom_id res chain seq x y z
N MET A 1 -32.98 -28.04 -40.40
CA MET A 1 -31.59 -27.55 -40.56
C MET A 1 -31.24 -26.45 -39.54
N ALA A 2 -31.49 -26.64 -38.23
CA ALA A 2 -31.24 -25.60 -37.22
C ALA A 2 -30.29 -26.05 -36.08
N LEU A 3 -29.89 -27.33 -36.05
CA LEU A 3 -29.03 -27.90 -35.00
C LEU A 3 -27.53 -27.90 -35.35
N GLN A 4 -27.14 -27.64 -36.61
CA GLN A 4 -25.72 -27.55 -37.00
C GLN A 4 -25.11 -26.17 -36.70
N HIS A 5 -25.92 -25.11 -36.55
CA HIS A 5 -25.43 -23.75 -36.34
C HIS A 5 -25.16 -23.40 -34.85
N PHE A 6 -25.80 -24.10 -33.91
CA PHE A 6 -25.62 -23.84 -32.47
C PHE A 6 -24.31 -24.45 -31.91
N VAL A 7 -23.91 -25.62 -32.42
CA VAL A 7 -22.66 -26.29 -32.01
C VAL A 7 -21.42 -25.59 -32.60
N GLY A 8 -21.54 -25.00 -33.80
CA GLY A 8 -20.46 -24.21 -34.40
C GLY A 8 -20.20 -22.92 -33.63
N HIS A 9 -21.24 -22.17 -33.28
CA HIS A 9 -21.08 -20.89 -32.58
C HIS A 9 -20.43 -21.01 -31.20
N SER A 10 -20.69 -22.09 -30.45
CA SER A 10 -20.06 -22.33 -29.16
C SER A 10 -18.59 -22.77 -29.28
N GLN A 11 -18.25 -23.56 -30.30
CA GLN A 11 -16.87 -23.92 -30.59
C GLN A 11 -16.06 -22.75 -31.15
N ASP A 12 -16.68 -21.92 -31.99
CA ASP A 12 -16.08 -20.70 -32.53
C ASP A 12 -15.87 -19.65 -31.44
N LEU A 13 -16.80 -19.51 -30.48
CA LEU A 13 -16.61 -18.66 -29.30
C LEU A 13 -15.52 -19.19 -28.36
N ALA A 14 -15.42 -20.50 -28.17
CA ALA A 14 -14.35 -21.11 -27.36
C ALA A 14 -12.97 -20.98 -28.03
N LEU A 15 -12.89 -21.15 -29.35
CA LEU A 15 -11.69 -20.91 -30.15
C LEU A 15 -11.34 -19.42 -30.20
N ALA A 16 -12.32 -18.53 -30.32
CA ALA A 16 -12.11 -17.08 -30.26
C ALA A 16 -11.68 -16.61 -28.87
N ALA A 17 -12.25 -17.18 -27.79
CA ALA A 17 -11.80 -16.92 -26.41
C ALA A 17 -10.40 -17.47 -26.15
N ALA A 18 -10.05 -18.63 -26.73
CA ALA A 18 -8.69 -19.16 -26.71
C ALA A 18 -7.71 -18.28 -27.51
N GLN A 19 -8.14 -17.72 -28.65
CA GLN A 19 -7.37 -16.80 -29.49
C GLN A 19 -7.29 -15.37 -28.91
N ALA A 20 -8.24 -14.97 -28.05
CA ALA A 20 -8.30 -13.66 -27.40
C ALA A 20 -7.39 -13.53 -26.18
N VAL A 21 -6.81 -14.63 -25.70
CA VAL A 21 -5.71 -14.56 -24.72
C VAL A 21 -4.49 -14.02 -25.44
N THR A 22 -4.07 -12.81 -25.07
CA THR A 22 -2.87 -12.19 -25.59
C THR A 22 -1.66 -13.09 -25.34
N ALA A 23 -0.65 -13.03 -26.21
CA ALA A 23 0.57 -13.83 -26.01
C ALA A 23 1.20 -13.57 -24.63
N GLU A 24 1.10 -12.33 -24.14
CA GLU A 24 1.57 -11.88 -22.83
C GLU A 24 0.83 -12.59 -21.68
N GLU A 25 -0.51 -12.65 -21.71
CA GLU A 25 -1.28 -13.39 -20.71
C GLU A 25 -0.98 -14.90 -20.71
N ARG A 26 -0.60 -15.48 -21.86
CA ARG A 26 -0.17 -16.89 -21.92
C ARG A 26 1.19 -17.08 -21.26
N GLU A 27 2.12 -16.17 -21.48
CA GLU A 27 3.44 -16.19 -20.84
C GLU A 27 3.33 -15.98 -19.33
N GLU A 28 2.45 -15.09 -18.87
CA GLU A 28 2.19 -14.88 -17.44
C GLU A 28 1.65 -16.14 -16.79
N ARG A 29 0.65 -16.79 -17.41
CA ARG A 29 0.14 -18.08 -16.94
C ARG A 29 1.20 -19.19 -16.94
N GLN A 30 2.09 -19.21 -17.92
CA GLN A 30 3.22 -20.15 -17.96
C GLN A 30 4.18 -19.89 -16.79
N LYS A 31 4.55 -18.63 -16.53
CA LYS A 31 5.38 -18.25 -15.38
C LYS A 31 4.71 -18.57 -14.04
N GLU A 32 3.39 -18.38 -13.94
CA GLU A 32 2.62 -18.75 -12.75
C GLU A 32 2.57 -20.27 -12.55
N ALA A 33 2.40 -21.03 -13.64
CA ALA A 33 2.44 -22.48 -13.61
C ALA A 33 3.83 -22.99 -13.19
N GLU A 34 4.91 -22.41 -13.70
CA GLU A 34 6.29 -22.74 -13.30
C GLU A 34 6.50 -22.46 -11.80
N LYS A 35 6.09 -21.29 -11.30
CA LYS A 35 6.14 -20.97 -9.86
C LYS A 35 5.33 -21.94 -9.00
N LEU A 36 4.18 -22.38 -9.50
CA LEU A 36 3.36 -23.39 -8.83
C LEU A 36 4.06 -24.75 -8.81
N GLU A 37 4.66 -25.16 -9.93
CA GLU A 37 5.43 -26.39 -10.00
C GLU A 37 6.63 -26.38 -9.05
N GLU A 38 7.37 -25.27 -8.95
CA GLU A 38 8.48 -25.12 -8.01
C GLU A 38 8.00 -25.26 -6.56
N LYS A 39 6.88 -24.64 -6.19
CA LYS A 39 6.27 -24.79 -4.86
C LYS A 39 5.83 -26.22 -4.60
N LEU A 40 5.22 -26.87 -5.57
CA LEU A 40 4.79 -28.27 -5.45
C LEU A 40 6.00 -29.20 -5.29
N ARG A 41 7.07 -29.00 -6.07
CA ARG A 41 8.34 -29.72 -5.91
C ARG A 41 8.92 -29.54 -4.51
N PHE A 42 8.93 -28.30 -4.01
CA PHE A 42 9.39 -28.01 -2.64
C PHE A 42 8.56 -28.75 -1.58
N ILE A 43 7.23 -28.73 -1.70
CA ILE A 43 6.34 -29.42 -0.77
C ILE A 43 6.62 -30.93 -0.76
N VAL A 44 6.65 -31.55 -1.94
CA VAL A 44 6.87 -32.99 -2.09
C VAL A 44 8.25 -33.41 -1.59
N GLU A 45 9.29 -32.58 -1.79
CA GLU A 45 10.64 -32.90 -1.34
C GLU A 45 10.85 -32.65 0.16
N LYS A 46 10.31 -31.56 0.70
CA LYS A 46 10.63 -31.12 2.07
C LYS A 46 9.65 -31.61 3.12
N ILE A 47 8.40 -31.86 2.77
CA ILE A 47 7.38 -32.27 3.74
C ILE A 47 7.31 -33.81 3.73
N PRO A 48 7.57 -34.47 4.87
CA PRO A 48 7.44 -35.92 4.94
C PRO A 48 5.97 -36.34 4.90
N ASP A 49 5.58 -37.09 3.86
CA ASP A 49 4.19 -37.57 3.68
C ASP A 49 3.75 -38.61 4.72
N ARG A 50 4.69 -39.42 5.23
CA ARG A 50 4.41 -40.50 6.19
C ARG A 50 5.34 -40.42 7.38
N ARG A 51 4.75 -40.48 8.59
CA ARG A 51 5.51 -40.69 9.82
C ARG A 51 5.57 -42.17 10.14
N TYR A 52 6.77 -42.69 10.33
CA TYR A 52 7.01 -44.12 10.54
C TYR A 52 6.97 -44.55 12.01
N HIS A 53 7.10 -43.61 12.96
CA HIS A 53 7.18 -43.91 14.40
C HIS A 53 5.88 -43.52 15.13
N ILE A 54 4.74 -44.13 14.75
CA ILE A 54 3.47 -43.92 15.45
C ILE A 54 3.09 -45.20 16.18
N MET A 55 3.05 -45.13 17.51
CA MET A 55 2.50 -46.20 18.35
C MET A 55 0.97 -46.11 18.36
N GLY A 56 0.29 -47.25 18.55
CA GLY A 56 -1.17 -47.29 18.55
C GLY A 56 -1.79 -46.40 19.63
N SER A 57 -3.03 -45.93 19.42
CA SER A 57 -3.68 -44.94 20.31
C SER A 57 -3.92 -45.43 21.75
N ASN A 58 -3.92 -46.74 21.98
CA ASN A 58 -4.01 -47.36 23.31
C ASN A 58 -2.67 -47.94 23.81
N ALA A 59 -1.57 -47.69 23.11
CA ALA A 59 -0.25 -48.08 23.59
C ALA A 59 0.17 -47.15 24.75
N GLY A 60 0.80 -47.71 25.78
CA GLY A 60 1.34 -46.92 26.89
C GLY A 60 2.51 -46.03 26.46
N ALA A 61 2.86 -45.05 27.29
CA ALA A 61 3.98 -44.14 27.01
C ALA A 61 5.31 -44.91 27.00
N GLY A 62 5.97 -44.94 25.84
CA GLY A 62 7.33 -45.48 25.69
C GLY A 62 8.40 -44.52 26.23
N SER A 63 9.59 -45.05 26.53
CA SER A 63 10.72 -44.25 27.05
C SER A 63 11.22 -43.15 26.10
N GLY A 64 11.00 -43.30 24.79
CA GLY A 64 11.37 -42.31 23.77
C GLY A 64 10.33 -41.20 23.54
N GLU A 65 9.11 -41.37 24.04
CA GLU A 65 7.99 -40.47 23.75
C GLU A 65 8.21 -39.08 24.35
N PHE A 66 8.83 -39.02 25.53
CA PHE A 66 9.18 -37.76 26.19
C PHE A 66 10.09 -36.88 25.31
N HIS A 67 11.09 -37.47 24.65
CA HIS A 67 12.00 -36.71 23.79
C HIS A 67 11.33 -36.27 22.49
N MET A 68 10.42 -37.08 21.94
CA MET A 68 9.62 -36.73 20.77
C MET A 68 8.71 -35.54 21.08
N TYR A 69 7.99 -35.57 22.21
CA TYR A 69 7.17 -34.46 22.69
C TYR A 69 7.99 -33.18 22.90
N ARG A 70 9.15 -33.27 23.56
CA ARG A 70 10.01 -32.11 23.78
C ARG A 70 10.47 -31.48 22.46
N ALA A 71 10.84 -32.29 21.47
CA ALA A 71 11.24 -31.81 20.15
C ALA A 71 10.07 -31.22 19.37
N SER A 72 8.87 -31.82 19.43
CA SER A 72 7.68 -31.29 18.76
C SER A 72 7.19 -29.99 19.40
N ARG A 73 7.21 -29.90 20.74
CA ARG A 73 6.83 -28.70 21.47
C ARG A 73 7.75 -27.54 21.13
N ARG A 74 9.06 -27.77 21.08
CA ARG A 74 10.02 -26.73 20.68
C ARG A 74 9.77 -26.25 19.25
N ARG A 75 9.61 -27.18 18.30
CA ARG A 75 9.28 -26.84 16.91
C ARG A 75 7.99 -26.03 16.80
N GLU A 76 6.99 -26.33 17.63
CA GLU A 76 5.72 -25.60 17.63
C GLU A 76 5.84 -24.21 18.27
N GLN A 77 6.62 -24.07 19.35
CA GLN A 77 6.92 -22.77 19.96
C GLN A 77 7.64 -21.85 18.97
N GLU A 78 8.72 -22.34 18.34
CA GLU A 78 9.45 -21.59 17.30
C GLU A 78 8.53 -21.19 16.13
N ARG A 79 7.55 -22.04 15.79
CA ARG A 79 6.56 -21.75 14.74
C ARG A 79 5.60 -20.63 15.16
N LEU A 80 5.12 -20.67 16.40
CA LEU A 80 4.22 -19.64 16.94
C LEU A 80 4.95 -18.30 17.07
N GLU A 81 6.16 -18.30 17.61
CA GLU A 81 7.02 -17.11 17.73
C GLU A 81 7.23 -16.45 16.36
N ARG A 82 7.59 -17.21 15.32
CA ARG A 82 7.73 -16.66 13.96
C ARG A 82 6.43 -16.07 13.42
N LEU A 83 5.30 -16.74 13.65
CA LEU A 83 4.00 -16.25 13.18
C LEU A 83 3.62 -14.93 13.85
N ASP A 84 3.89 -14.81 15.15
CA ASP A 84 3.64 -13.59 15.92
C ASP A 84 4.59 -12.45 15.46
N GLU A 85 5.87 -12.74 15.23
CA GLU A 85 6.85 -11.79 14.68
C GLU A 85 6.41 -11.27 13.30
N ASP A 86 6.00 -12.15 12.39
CA ASP A 86 5.52 -11.79 11.04
C ASP A 86 4.26 -10.93 11.13
N TRP A 87 3.32 -11.28 12.02
CA TRP A 87 2.10 -10.52 12.24
C TRP A 87 2.37 -9.11 12.76
N GLU A 88 3.26 -9.00 13.75
CA GLU A 88 3.69 -7.70 14.26
C GLU A 88 4.39 -6.86 13.20
N ALA A 89 5.24 -7.46 12.37
CA ALA A 89 5.93 -6.77 11.29
C ALA A 89 4.93 -6.23 10.26
N MET A 90 3.94 -7.05 9.86
CA MET A 90 2.87 -6.64 8.95
C MET A 90 2.08 -5.47 9.53
N LYS A 91 1.62 -5.58 10.79
CA LYS A 91 0.89 -4.51 11.48
C LYS A 91 1.69 -3.20 11.55
N LYS A 92 2.98 -3.26 11.93
CA LYS A 92 3.87 -2.09 11.98
C LYS A 92 4.04 -1.47 10.59
N SER A 93 4.15 -2.28 9.55
CA SER A 93 4.27 -1.80 8.17
C SER A 93 3.00 -1.11 7.66
N GLU A 94 1.82 -1.66 7.96
CA GLU A 94 0.52 -1.08 7.61
C GLU A 94 0.30 0.25 8.33
N GLU A 95 0.60 0.32 9.64
CA GLU A 95 0.51 1.55 10.42
C GLU A 95 1.45 2.63 9.87
N PHE A 96 2.65 2.25 9.45
CA PHE A 96 3.62 3.15 8.85
C PHE A 96 3.14 3.68 7.50
N GLN A 97 2.66 2.80 6.61
CA GLN A 97 2.12 3.19 5.31
C GLN A 97 0.92 4.14 5.47
N ARG A 98 -0.01 3.81 6.37
CA ARG A 98 -1.17 4.68 6.68
C ARG A 98 -0.74 6.08 7.13
N LYS A 99 0.24 6.16 8.04
CA LYS A 99 0.79 7.45 8.50
C LYS A 99 1.49 8.21 7.38
N GLN A 100 2.21 7.53 6.50
CA GLN A 100 2.84 8.17 5.34
C GLN A 100 1.80 8.74 4.37
N GLU A 101 0.75 7.99 4.05
CA GLU A 101 -0.33 8.43 3.17
C GLU A 101 -1.08 9.63 3.75
N GLU A 102 -1.37 9.61 5.06
CA GLU A 102 -2.00 10.73 5.76
C GLU A 102 -1.14 12.00 5.68
N ASN A 103 0.16 11.88 5.95
CA ASN A 103 1.09 13.00 5.86
C ASN A 103 1.21 13.55 4.44
N GLN A 104 1.34 12.66 3.44
CA GLN A 104 1.39 13.04 2.03
C GLN A 104 0.11 13.78 1.62
N ARG A 105 -1.06 13.26 2.00
CA ARG A 105 -2.34 13.91 1.74
C ARG A 105 -2.44 15.29 2.41
N ALA A 106 -2.03 15.42 3.66
CA ALA A 106 -2.05 16.70 4.37
C ALA A 106 -1.13 17.75 3.68
N ASP A 107 0.04 17.33 3.23
CA ASP A 107 0.98 18.19 2.51
C ASP A 107 0.48 18.56 1.10
N GLU A 108 -0.17 17.63 0.41
CA GLU A 108 -0.84 17.87 -0.87
C GLU A 108 -1.99 18.87 -0.72
N GLU A 109 -2.84 18.73 0.30
CA GLU A 109 -3.95 19.64 0.58
C GLU A 109 -3.43 21.06 0.89
N ARG A 110 -2.39 21.18 1.72
CA ARG A 110 -1.72 22.45 2.02
C ARG A 110 -1.12 23.08 0.75
N THR A 111 -0.46 22.27 -0.07
CA THR A 111 0.17 22.71 -1.32
C THR A 111 -0.86 23.10 -2.36
N ALA A 112 -1.96 22.35 -2.50
CA ALA A 112 -3.06 22.63 -3.40
C ALA A 112 -3.77 23.94 -3.05
N LYS A 113 -4.04 24.18 -1.76
CA LYS A 113 -4.62 25.46 -1.28
C LYS A 113 -3.74 26.64 -1.64
N LYS A 114 -2.42 26.55 -1.38
CA LYS A 114 -1.45 27.60 -1.73
C LYS A 114 -1.34 27.78 -3.25
N ARG A 115 -1.32 26.70 -4.02
CA ARG A 115 -1.27 26.71 -5.50
C ARG A 115 -2.53 27.37 -6.09
N ALA A 116 -3.71 27.04 -5.58
CA ALA A 116 -4.99 27.65 -5.99
C ALA A 116 -5.02 29.16 -5.70
N ALA A 117 -4.51 29.59 -4.54
CA ALA A 117 -4.40 31.02 -4.22
C ALA A 117 -3.46 31.76 -5.19
N ARG A 118 -2.33 31.15 -5.58
CA ARG A 118 -1.39 31.70 -6.57
C ARG A 118 -1.99 31.76 -7.97
N GLN A 119 -2.68 30.71 -8.41
CA GLN A 119 -3.40 30.68 -9.70
C GLN A 119 -4.44 31.81 -9.76
N LYS A 120 -5.31 31.94 -8.75
CA LYS A 120 -6.30 33.03 -8.67
C LYS A 120 -5.66 34.43 -8.74
N LYS A 121 -4.51 34.64 -8.11
CA LYS A 121 -3.76 35.91 -8.21
C LYS A 121 -3.20 36.13 -9.62
N LYS A 122 -2.64 35.10 -10.24
CA LYS A 122 -2.11 35.14 -11.61
C LYS A 122 -3.21 35.44 -12.63
N ASP A 123 -4.38 34.82 -12.49
CA ASP A 123 -5.51 35.04 -13.37
C ASP A 123 -6.07 36.46 -13.24
N LYS A 124 -6.18 36.99 -12.00
CA LYS A 124 -6.54 38.40 -11.77
C LYS A 124 -5.55 39.37 -12.39
N GLN A 125 -4.24 39.10 -12.30
CA GLN A 125 -3.20 39.93 -12.93
C GLN A 125 -3.29 39.90 -14.47
N LYS A 126 -3.47 38.71 -15.06
CA LYS A 126 -3.68 38.56 -16.50
C LYS A 126 -4.92 39.29 -16.99
N ALA A 127 -6.04 39.17 -16.27
CA ALA A 127 -7.28 39.87 -16.61
C ALA A 127 -7.13 41.40 -16.54
N LYS A 128 -6.40 41.92 -15.54
CA LYS A 128 -6.07 43.36 -15.47
C LYS A 128 -5.21 43.81 -16.65
N LYS A 129 -4.18 43.03 -17.01
CA LYS A 129 -3.30 43.34 -18.15
C LYS A 129 -4.08 43.34 -19.47
N GLN A 130 -4.93 42.34 -19.71
CA GLN A 130 -5.79 42.29 -20.91
C GLN A 130 -6.79 43.45 -20.96
N LYS A 131 -7.32 43.91 -19.82
CA LYS A 131 -8.20 45.08 -19.77
C LYS A 131 -7.47 46.38 -20.07
N GLN A 132 -6.19 46.49 -19.70
CA GLN A 132 -5.34 47.63 -20.06
C GLN A 132 -4.93 47.60 -21.54
N GLU A 133 -4.60 46.41 -22.10
CA GLU A 133 -4.27 46.26 -23.52
C GLU A 133 -5.50 46.43 -24.43
N GLY A 134 -6.70 46.02 -24.00
CA GLY A 134 -7.96 46.26 -24.71
C GLY A 134 -8.52 47.69 -24.57
N GLY A 135 -7.97 48.49 -23.66
CA GLY A 135 -8.29 49.92 -23.47
C GLY A 135 -7.34 50.87 -24.22
N ALA A 136 -6.28 50.35 -24.85
CA ALA A 136 -5.27 51.16 -25.54
C ALA A 136 -5.65 51.50 -27.00
N ALA A 137 -6.93 51.78 -27.24
CA ALA A 137 -7.41 52.56 -28.38
C ALA A 137 -8.14 53.81 -27.84
N GLY A 138 -7.47 54.60 -27.02
CA GLY A 138 -7.99 55.89 -26.56
C GLY A 138 -7.40 56.42 -25.26
N ALA A 139 -6.46 57.35 -25.40
CA ALA A 139 -6.01 58.34 -24.41
C ALA A 139 -4.98 57.93 -23.33
N ALA A 140 -3.77 58.48 -23.48
CA ALA A 140 -2.87 58.94 -22.41
C ALA A 140 -2.99 60.50 -22.33
N PRO A 141 -2.46 61.22 -21.30
CA PRO A 141 -1.42 60.82 -20.33
C PRO A 141 -1.60 61.32 -18.86
N ALA A 142 -0.59 61.03 -18.05
CA ALA A 142 -0.12 61.72 -16.82
C ALA A 142 -0.68 61.31 -15.44
N GLY A 143 0.25 61.11 -14.50
CA GLY A 143 -0.01 60.98 -13.05
C GLY A 143 1.00 60.10 -12.31
N GLU A 144 2.17 60.66 -11.99
CA GLU A 144 3.05 60.15 -10.92
C GLU A 144 2.30 60.11 -9.59
N GLN A 145 2.43 59.02 -8.85
CA GLN A 145 2.39 59.04 -7.38
C GLN A 145 3.18 57.86 -6.82
N GLN A 146 4.33 58.21 -6.25
CA GLN A 146 5.06 57.43 -5.28
C GLN A 146 4.21 57.34 -4.01
N ASP A 147 4.11 56.16 -3.42
CA ASP A 147 3.94 56.03 -1.98
C ASP A 147 4.82 54.89 -1.49
N GLY A 148 5.68 55.23 -0.54
CA GLY A 148 6.68 54.36 0.04
C GLY A 148 6.34 54.03 1.48
N GLY A 149 6.62 52.79 1.86
CA GLY A 149 6.98 52.41 3.22
C GLY A 149 5.83 52.02 4.15
N ASP A 150 5.83 50.75 4.56
CA ASP A 150 6.09 50.48 5.98
C ASP A 150 6.86 49.17 6.15
N ALA A 151 7.71 49.18 7.17
CA ALA A 151 8.81 48.28 7.42
C ALA A 151 8.43 47.05 8.26
N ALA A 152 9.42 46.18 8.40
CA ALA A 152 9.42 44.98 9.21
C ALA A 152 9.20 45.22 10.72
N ALA A 153 8.44 44.32 11.34
CA ALA A 153 8.59 43.75 12.70
C ALA A 153 7.30 42.93 12.97
N GLY A 154 7.23 41.74 13.55
CA GLY A 154 8.14 40.97 14.39
C GLY A 154 7.27 40.16 15.36
N GLY A 155 7.66 38.92 15.67
CA GLY A 155 7.08 38.07 16.73
C GLY A 155 5.94 37.16 16.24
N GLY A 156 5.86 35.89 16.63
CA GLY A 156 6.52 35.13 17.69
C GLY A 156 5.74 33.82 17.82
N GLY A 157 6.41 32.75 18.25
CA GLY A 157 5.85 31.40 18.26
C GLY A 157 4.57 31.24 19.08
N SER A 158 3.76 30.25 18.69
CA SER A 158 2.78 29.62 19.55
C SER A 158 3.29 28.20 19.80
N GLY A 159 3.92 28.01 20.97
CA GLY A 159 4.12 26.69 21.54
C GLY A 159 2.76 26.07 21.88
N SER A 160 2.61 24.79 21.57
CA SER A 160 1.61 23.93 22.18
C SER A 160 2.37 22.99 23.11
N GLU A 161 2.49 23.40 24.37
CA GLU A 161 2.73 22.48 25.48
C GLU A 161 1.41 21.74 25.74
N GLU A 162 1.42 20.42 25.55
CA GLU A 162 0.59 19.53 26.36
C GLU A 162 1.53 18.61 27.11
N GLU A 163 1.62 18.84 28.42
CA GLU A 163 1.98 17.86 29.43
C GLU A 163 0.84 16.84 29.50
N ASP A 164 1.12 15.55 29.33
CA ASP A 164 0.68 14.49 30.25
C ASP A 164 1.04 13.11 29.69
N GLY A 165 1.83 12.35 30.46
CA GLY A 165 2.19 10.98 30.08
C GLY A 165 3.31 10.37 30.91
N LYS A 166 3.24 10.50 32.23
CA LYS A 166 4.08 9.74 33.16
C LYS A 166 3.81 8.25 32.99
N VAL A 167 4.75 7.52 32.37
CA VAL A 167 4.74 6.05 32.35
C VAL A 167 5.13 5.56 33.73
N GLU A 168 4.13 5.13 34.50
CA GLU A 168 4.29 4.30 35.69
C GLU A 168 5.03 3.01 35.29
N ALA A 169 6.17 2.77 35.94
CA ALA A 169 6.80 1.47 35.95
C ALA A 169 5.87 0.50 36.68
N ALA A 170 5.18 -0.35 35.93
CA ALA A 170 4.51 -1.50 36.50
C ALA A 170 5.58 -2.54 36.85
N ASP A 171 5.77 -2.74 38.15
CA ASP A 171 6.36 -3.94 38.70
C ASP A 171 5.64 -5.17 38.13
N LEU A 172 6.37 -6.04 37.45
CA LEU A 172 5.97 -7.40 37.13
C LEU A 172 6.92 -8.35 37.85
N ASP A 173 6.31 -9.11 38.76
CA ASP A 173 6.85 -10.18 39.62
C ASP A 173 7.83 -11.14 38.90
#